data_AF-A0A4S1MAM4-F1
#
_entry.id   AF-A0A4S1MAM4-F1
#
_cell.length_a   1.000
_cell.length_b   1.000
_cell.length_c   1.000
_cell.angle_alpha   90.00
_cell.angle_beta   90.00
_cell.angle_gamma   90.00
#
_symmetry.space_group_name_H-M   'P 1'
#
loop_
_entity.id
_entity.type
_entity.pdbx_description
1 polymer ?
#
loop_
_entity_poly.entity_id
_entity_poly.type
_entity_poly.pdbx_seq_one_letter_code
_entity_poly.pdbx_strand_id
1 'polypeptide(L)'
;MGAIFLLFLLGFVMLRLSSFLLAASTLVFSTAWALKPRPFIQGGLGGSTTSIKHMFGDFCTHSREGYGTLDDGPNLDGHIIIGARFAEKRFFVSPYAEVRLNAYNQKFTVPLVSEANFYWRGRRLQYSTHPFFHVTAKPSFYTFGFGAYIGYTFDALKPYLRLGLASQNIGYEFSHGLTRYTADKMMHSFCWGVGATYGLSHNLSLDASLLFASKEQKPLILQHGATSGLFGKVIVAPFRRATTNVSVGLRYTFGA
;
A
#
# COMPACT_ATOMS: atom_id res chain seq x y z
N MET A 1 8.47 -43.83 -8.86
CA MET A 1 8.90 -43.66 -7.45
C MET A 1 9.29 -42.22 -7.08
N GLY A 2 9.83 -41.38 -7.98
CA GLY A 2 10.31 -40.02 -7.62
C GLY A 2 9.24 -38.99 -7.20
N ALA A 3 8.04 -39.01 -7.78
CA ALA A 3 7.00 -38.00 -7.48
C ALA A 3 6.37 -38.16 -6.09
N ILE A 4 6.22 -39.40 -5.62
CA ILE A 4 5.66 -39.71 -4.29
C ILE A 4 6.64 -39.26 -3.19
N PHE A 5 7.93 -39.49 -3.40
CA PHE A 5 8.98 -39.01 -2.49
C PHE A 5 9.03 -37.48 -2.39
N LEU A 6 8.87 -36.78 -3.53
CA LEU A 6 8.84 -35.31 -3.56
C LEU A 6 7.62 -34.74 -2.80
N LEU A 7 6.44 -35.34 -2.96
CA LEU A 7 5.24 -34.94 -2.23
C LEU A 7 5.37 -35.17 -0.73
N PHE A 8 6.00 -36.27 -0.32
CA PHE A 8 6.26 -36.57 1.09
C PHE A 8 7.25 -35.58 1.70
N LEU A 9 8.30 -35.22 0.97
CA LEU A 9 9.26 -34.20 1.38
C LEU A 9 8.61 -32.82 1.50
N LEU A 10 7.77 -32.44 0.52
CA LEU A 10 7.03 -31.18 0.55
C LEU A 10 6.06 -31.13 1.74
N GLY A 11 5.32 -32.22 1.98
CA GLY A 11 4.42 -32.35 3.12
C GLY A 11 5.16 -32.23 4.45
N PHE A 12 6.30 -32.88 4.60
CA PHE A 12 7.13 -32.80 5.79
C PHE A 12 7.67 -31.38 6.04
N VAL A 13 8.11 -30.68 5.00
CA VAL A 13 8.58 -29.29 5.09
C VAL A 13 7.43 -28.34 5.50
N MET A 14 6.24 -28.49 4.89
CA MET A 14 5.08 -27.66 5.23
C MET A 14 4.60 -27.88 6.66
N LEU A 15 4.65 -29.13 7.15
CA LEU A 15 4.27 -29.46 8.52
C LEU A 15 5.25 -28.83 9.52
N ARG A 16 6.56 -28.93 9.25
CA ARG A 16 7.60 -28.30 10.07
C ARG A 16 7.48 -26.78 10.10
N LEU A 17 7.22 -26.16 8.95
CA LEU A 17 7.03 -24.71 8.85
C LEU A 17 5.79 -24.26 9.66
N SER A 18 4.70 -25.01 9.56
CA SER A 18 3.47 -24.72 10.29
C SER A 18 3.64 -24.90 11.80
N SER A 19 4.34 -25.95 12.25
CA SER A 19 4.66 -26.15 13.66
C SER A 19 5.60 -25.06 14.20
N PHE A 20 6.58 -24.62 13.41
CA PHE A 20 7.46 -23.52 13.78
C PHE A 20 6.70 -22.19 13.88
N LEU A 21 5.82 -21.89 12.92
CA LEU A 21 4.95 -20.71 12.95
C LEU A 21 3.99 -20.74 14.15
N LEU A 22 3.43 -21.92 14.47
CA LEU A 22 2.56 -22.09 15.63
C LEU A 22 3.32 -21.86 16.94
N ALA A 23 4.50 -22.45 17.10
CA ALA A 23 5.36 -22.30 18.27
C ALA A 23 5.86 -20.85 18.44
N ALA A 24 6.28 -20.21 17.34
CA ALA A 24 6.66 -18.80 17.36
C ALA A 24 5.46 -17.91 17.73
N SER A 25 4.27 -18.20 17.21
CA SER A 25 3.04 -17.46 17.55
C SER A 25 2.69 -17.62 19.02
N THR A 26 2.66 -18.84 19.57
CA THR A 26 2.38 -19.07 21.01
C THR A 26 3.44 -18.48 21.92
N LEU A 27 4.71 -18.47 21.52
CA LEU A 27 5.78 -17.78 22.27
C LEU A 27 5.56 -16.26 22.25
N VAL A 28 5.23 -15.68 21.09
CA VAL A 28 4.93 -14.24 20.95
C VAL A 28 3.67 -13.87 21.75
N PHE A 29 2.60 -14.67 21.70
CA PHE A 29 1.37 -14.41 22.46
C PHE A 29 1.56 -14.58 23.98
N SER A 30 2.32 -15.58 24.43
CA SER A 30 2.58 -15.79 25.86
C SER A 30 3.51 -14.72 26.45
N THR A 31 4.57 -14.32 25.72
CA THR A 31 5.44 -13.20 26.11
C THR A 31 4.72 -11.85 26.02
N ALA A 32 3.85 -11.65 25.02
CA ALA A 32 3.00 -10.48 24.91
C ALA A 32 2.09 -10.30 26.14
N TRP A 33 1.46 -11.37 26.63
CA TRP A 33 0.63 -11.31 27.84
C TRP A 33 1.44 -11.04 29.12
N ALA A 34 2.66 -11.58 29.21
CA ALA A 34 3.57 -11.29 30.33
C ALA A 34 3.96 -9.81 30.40
N LEU A 35 3.97 -9.11 29.26
CA LEU A 35 4.34 -7.69 29.15
C LEU A 35 3.22 -6.70 29.51
N LYS A 36 2.08 -7.18 30.04
CA LYS A 36 0.91 -6.36 30.44
C LYS A 36 0.48 -5.39 29.32
N PRO A 37 -0.20 -5.89 28.27
CA PRO A 37 -0.58 -5.06 27.13
C PRO A 37 -1.39 -3.86 27.58
N ARG A 38 -1.05 -2.67 27.05
CA ARG A 38 -1.86 -1.46 27.20
C ARG A 38 -2.62 -1.19 25.90
N PRO A 39 -3.91 -1.56 25.82
CA PRO A 39 -4.69 -1.29 24.62
C PRO A 39 -4.84 0.21 24.40
N PHE A 40 -4.97 0.63 23.15
CA PHE A 40 -5.21 2.01 22.79
C PHE A 40 -6.13 2.14 21.58
N ILE A 41 -6.79 3.28 21.50
CA ILE A 41 -7.48 3.76 20.31
C ILE A 41 -6.89 5.12 19.92
N GLN A 42 -6.72 5.35 18.63
CA GLN A 42 -6.23 6.59 18.08
C GLN A 42 -7.13 7.02 16.92
N GLY A 43 -7.54 8.28 16.94
CA GLY A 43 -8.26 8.91 15.84
C GLY A 43 -7.49 10.13 15.37
N GLY A 44 -7.43 10.35 14.06
CA GLY A 44 -6.70 11.48 13.52
C GLY A 44 -7.08 11.84 12.10
N LEU A 45 -6.49 12.94 11.66
CA LEU A 45 -6.60 13.47 10.31
C LEU A 45 -5.23 13.45 9.66
N GLY A 46 -5.22 13.31 8.35
CA GLY A 46 -4.03 13.32 7.53
C GLY A 46 -4.22 14.16 6.28
N GLY A 47 -3.08 14.58 5.75
CA GLY A 47 -2.94 15.08 4.40
C GLY A 47 -2.07 14.11 3.62
N SER A 48 -2.49 13.78 2.41
CA SER A 48 -1.75 12.89 1.52
C SER A 48 -1.42 13.55 0.20
N THR A 49 -0.18 13.33 -0.25
CA THR A 49 0.29 13.69 -1.59
C THR A 49 0.71 12.40 -2.30
N THR A 50 0.23 12.19 -3.51
CA THR A 50 0.57 11.01 -4.31
C THR A 50 1.33 11.44 -5.56
N SER A 51 2.37 10.68 -5.90
CA SER A 51 3.12 10.79 -7.15
C SER A 51 2.98 9.50 -7.96
N ILE A 52 2.75 9.63 -9.27
CA ILE A 52 2.77 8.53 -10.22
C ILE A 52 4.15 8.50 -10.88
N LYS A 53 4.83 7.35 -10.82
CA LYS A 53 6.08 7.09 -11.54
C LYS A 53 5.90 5.93 -12.50
N HIS A 54 6.26 6.08 -13.76
CA HIS A 54 6.29 4.97 -14.71
C HIS A 54 7.58 4.16 -14.53
N MET A 55 7.50 2.82 -14.63
CA MET A 55 8.56 1.91 -14.15
C MET A 55 9.76 1.72 -15.09
N PHE A 56 9.82 2.44 -16.21
CA PHE A 56 10.89 2.29 -17.18
C PHE A 56 11.50 3.67 -17.47
N GLY A 57 12.80 3.77 -17.21
CA GLY A 57 13.57 5.02 -17.09
C GLY A 57 13.70 5.83 -18.37
N ASP A 58 14.14 7.07 -18.18
CA ASP A 58 14.69 8.01 -19.17
C ASP A 58 14.42 7.66 -20.64
N PHE A 59 13.15 7.77 -21.05
CA PHE A 59 12.81 7.79 -22.47
C PHE A 59 12.93 9.22 -22.99
N CYS A 60 13.63 9.36 -24.12
CA CYS A 60 13.87 10.55 -24.93
C CYS A 60 13.05 11.80 -24.53
N THR A 61 13.79 12.76 -23.99
CA THR A 61 13.64 14.20 -23.75
C THR A 61 12.65 15.06 -24.57
N HIS A 62 11.66 14.53 -25.29
CA HIS A 62 10.81 15.33 -26.19
C HIS A 62 9.31 15.40 -25.88
N SER A 63 8.80 14.83 -24.80
CA SER A 63 7.46 15.21 -24.32
C SER A 63 7.33 15.11 -22.80
N ARG A 64 7.85 16.11 -22.08
CA ARG A 64 7.47 16.34 -20.68
C ARG A 64 5.95 16.50 -20.49
N GLU A 65 5.23 16.83 -21.56
CA GLU A 65 3.77 17.00 -21.57
C GLU A 65 2.98 15.69 -21.45
N GLY A 66 3.61 14.53 -21.73
CA GLY A 66 2.93 13.23 -21.69
C GLY A 66 2.95 12.52 -20.32
N TYR A 67 3.69 13.05 -19.35
CA TYR A 67 3.99 12.36 -18.10
C TYR A 67 3.50 13.16 -16.89
N GLY A 68 2.29 12.82 -16.44
CA GLY A 68 1.90 12.97 -15.04
C GLY A 68 1.78 14.40 -14.52
N THR A 69 0.87 15.20 -15.05
CA THR A 69 0.19 16.19 -14.21
C THR A 69 -0.83 15.45 -13.36
N LEU A 70 -0.42 15.09 -12.14
CA LEU A 70 -1.36 14.82 -11.06
C LEU A 70 -2.02 16.15 -10.71
N ASP A 71 -3.30 16.27 -11.02
CA ASP A 71 -4.11 17.41 -10.58
C ASP A 71 -4.77 17.07 -9.23
N ASP A 72 -3.93 16.58 -8.31
CA ASP A 72 -4.33 16.17 -6.97
C ASP A 72 -3.67 17.14 -5.99
N GLY A 73 -4.38 18.21 -5.64
CA GLY A 73 -4.06 18.98 -4.44
C GLY A 73 -4.00 18.08 -3.19
N PRO A 74 -3.67 18.64 -2.01
CA PRO A 74 -3.59 17.85 -0.78
C PRO A 74 -4.91 17.12 -0.52
N ASN A 75 -4.86 15.79 -0.46
CA ASN A 75 -6.03 14.96 -0.19
C ASN A 75 -6.15 14.76 1.32
N LEU A 76 -7.26 15.22 1.89
CA LEU A 76 -7.59 15.00 3.29
C LEU A 76 -8.03 13.54 3.50
N ASP A 77 -7.43 12.88 4.49
CA ASP A 77 -7.82 11.55 4.93
C ASP A 77 -8.10 11.52 6.44
N GLY A 78 -9.06 10.69 6.85
CA GLY A 78 -9.33 10.39 8.25
C GLY A 78 -8.83 9.00 8.59
N HIS A 79 -8.34 8.77 9.80
CA HIS A 79 -7.92 7.43 10.21
C HIS A 79 -8.33 7.11 11.64
N ILE A 80 -8.67 5.85 11.86
CA ILE A 80 -8.87 5.24 13.17
C ILE A 80 -7.92 4.06 13.29
N ILE A 81 -7.19 4.01 14.39
CA ILE A 81 -6.21 2.99 14.70
C ILE A 81 -6.56 2.40 16.06
N ILE A 82 -6.55 1.07 16.13
CA ILE A 82 -6.65 0.34 17.38
C ILE A 82 -5.43 -0.55 17.52
N GLY A 83 -4.94 -0.73 18.74
CA GLY A 83 -3.77 -1.57 18.97
C GLY A 83 -3.51 -1.83 20.44
N ALA A 84 -2.39 -2.48 20.70
CA ALA A 84 -1.91 -2.74 22.05
C ALA A 84 -0.42 -2.44 22.14
N ARG A 85 0.01 -1.82 23.22
CA ARG A 85 1.43 -1.56 23.49
C ARG A 85 1.99 -2.61 24.42
N PHE A 86 3.13 -3.16 24.03
CA PHE A 86 4.01 -4.02 24.82
C PHE A 86 5.29 -3.23 25.06
N ALA A 87 5.67 -3.04 26.32
CA ALA A 87 6.83 -2.23 26.68
C ALA A 87 7.75 -3.01 27.62
N GLU A 88 9.05 -2.96 27.31
CA GLU A 88 10.13 -3.50 28.13
C GLU A 88 11.08 -2.33 28.43
N LYS A 89 11.07 -1.86 29.67
CA LYS A 89 11.79 -0.63 30.09
C LYS A 89 11.35 0.57 29.23
N ARG A 90 12.28 1.12 28.45
CA ARG A 90 12.04 2.26 27.54
C ARG A 90 11.67 1.82 26.13
N PHE A 91 11.96 0.59 25.74
CA PHE A 91 11.64 0.07 24.41
C PHE A 91 10.17 -0.38 24.36
N PHE A 92 9.50 -0.16 23.23
CA PHE A 92 8.14 -0.66 23.04
C PHE A 92 7.89 -1.15 21.61
N VAL A 93 6.99 -2.11 21.51
CA VAL A 93 6.36 -2.56 20.26
C VAL A 93 4.85 -2.39 20.41
N SER A 94 4.18 -1.93 19.36
CA SER A 94 2.73 -1.73 19.39
C SER A 94 2.10 -2.21 18.08
N PRO A 95 1.68 -3.48 17.97
CA PRO A 95 0.88 -3.92 16.85
C PRO A 95 -0.44 -3.16 16.80
N TYR A 96 -0.90 -2.88 15.58
CA TYR A 96 -2.11 -2.13 15.33
C TYR A 96 -2.87 -2.62 14.11
N ALA A 97 -4.17 -2.33 14.09
CA ALA A 97 -5.03 -2.34 12.93
C ALA A 97 -5.51 -0.91 12.65
N GLU A 98 -5.69 -0.57 11.38
CA GLU A 98 -6.05 0.77 10.92
C GLU A 98 -7.16 0.69 9.88
N VAL A 99 -8.10 1.63 9.99
CA VAL A 99 -9.05 1.95 8.92
C VAL A 99 -8.83 3.41 8.53
N ARG A 100 -8.62 3.66 7.23
CA ARG A 100 -8.57 5.01 6.68
C ARG A 100 -9.76 5.31 5.78
N LEU A 101 -10.26 6.53 5.91
CA LEU A 101 -11.31 7.13 5.11
C LEU A 101 -10.66 7.98 4.02
N ASN A 102 -10.91 7.62 2.77
CA ASN A 102 -10.38 8.27 1.58
C ASN A 102 -11.55 8.92 0.84
N ALA A 103 -11.46 10.22 0.58
CA ALA A 103 -12.49 10.96 -0.16
C ALA A 103 -11.86 11.74 -1.31
N TYR A 104 -11.19 11.05 -2.24
CA TYR A 104 -10.56 11.68 -3.38
C TYR A 104 -10.56 10.76 -4.61
N ASN A 105 -10.64 11.38 -5.79
CA ASN A 105 -10.40 10.72 -7.08
C ASN A 105 -9.08 11.25 -7.63
N GLN A 106 -8.27 10.37 -8.22
CA GLN A 106 -7.01 10.77 -8.84
C GLN A 106 -7.13 10.72 -10.34
N LYS A 107 -6.68 11.77 -11.02
CA LYS A 107 -6.64 11.81 -12.48
C LYS A 107 -5.20 11.89 -12.94
N PHE A 108 -4.83 11.03 -13.89
CA PHE A 108 -3.50 11.02 -14.50
C PHE A 108 -3.56 10.40 -15.89
N THR A 109 -2.51 10.58 -16.67
CA THR A 109 -2.36 9.98 -18.00
C THR A 109 -1.38 8.82 -17.96
N VAL A 110 -1.64 7.79 -18.78
CA VAL A 110 -0.72 6.64 -18.95
C VAL A 110 -0.53 6.39 -20.45
N PRO A 111 0.72 6.19 -20.93
CA PRO A 111 0.96 5.88 -22.34
C PRO A 111 0.42 4.51 -22.73
N LEU A 112 -0.03 4.40 -23.98
CA LEU A 112 -0.34 3.13 -24.60
C LEU A 112 0.93 2.34 -24.91
N VAL A 113 0.87 1.04 -24.66
CA VAL A 113 1.95 0.11 -24.99
C VAL A 113 1.47 -0.86 -26.05
N SER A 114 2.19 -0.93 -27.17
CA SER A 114 2.05 -2.02 -28.15
C SER A 114 3.16 -3.04 -27.93
N GLU A 115 2.82 -4.34 -27.99
CA GLU A 115 3.85 -5.38 -28.13
C GLU A 115 4.41 -5.27 -29.56
N ALA A 116 5.66 -4.82 -29.71
CA ALA A 116 6.34 -4.82 -30.99
C ALA A 116 7.30 -6.01 -31.06
N ASN A 117 7.11 -6.87 -32.07
CA ASN A 117 8.09 -7.90 -32.40
C ASN A 117 9.25 -7.25 -33.16
N PHE A 118 10.37 -7.03 -32.48
CA PHE A 118 11.61 -6.69 -33.15
C PHE A 118 12.26 -7.99 -33.64
N TYR A 119 12.40 -8.11 -34.97
CA TYR A 119 13.13 -9.21 -35.59
C TYR A 119 14.48 -9.41 -34.85
N TRP A 120 14.70 -10.64 -34.37
CA TRP A 120 15.94 -11.12 -33.73
C TRP A 120 16.26 -10.70 -32.28
N ARG A 121 15.38 -9.97 -31.55
CA ARG A 121 15.68 -9.53 -30.15
C ARG A 121 14.60 -9.81 -29.10
N GLY A 122 13.62 -10.67 -29.42
CA GLY A 122 12.52 -11.02 -28.51
C GLY A 122 11.46 -9.91 -28.38
N ARG A 123 10.37 -10.20 -27.65
CA ARG A 123 9.26 -9.26 -27.47
C ARG A 123 9.70 -8.06 -26.65
N ARG A 124 9.62 -6.85 -27.22
CA ARG A 124 9.77 -5.59 -26.48
C ARG A 124 8.47 -4.81 -26.52
N LEU A 125 8.11 -4.23 -25.38
CA LEU A 125 7.01 -3.29 -25.27
C LEU A 125 7.45 -1.96 -25.92
N GLN A 126 6.79 -1.57 -27.00
CA GLN A 126 6.97 -0.27 -27.64
C GLN A 126 5.97 0.70 -27.03
N TYR A 127 6.48 1.77 -26.42
CA TYR A 127 5.67 2.84 -25.85
C TYR A 127 5.37 3.85 -26.94
N SER A 128 4.10 4.10 -27.20
CA SER A 128 3.72 5.15 -28.15
C SER A 128 3.69 6.49 -27.44
N THR A 129 4.27 7.52 -28.06
CA THR A 129 4.16 8.91 -27.60
C THR A 129 2.76 9.47 -27.82
N HIS A 130 1.96 8.83 -28.68
CA HIS A 130 0.51 8.98 -28.81
C HIS A 130 -0.08 7.67 -29.34
N PRO A 131 -1.21 7.16 -28.81
CA PRO A 131 -2.11 7.85 -27.90
C PRO A 131 -1.89 7.60 -26.39
N PHE A 132 -2.51 8.42 -25.52
CA PHE A 132 -2.56 8.22 -24.06
C PHE A 132 -3.96 7.78 -23.61
N PHE A 133 -4.03 7.05 -22.49
CA PHE A 133 -5.24 6.95 -21.70
C PHE A 133 -5.30 8.06 -20.68
N HIS A 134 -6.46 8.71 -20.57
CA HIS A 134 -6.84 9.44 -19.37
C HIS A 134 -7.39 8.43 -18.37
N VAL A 135 -6.70 8.30 -17.24
CA VAL A 135 -7.03 7.37 -16.17
C VAL A 135 -7.64 8.15 -15.02
N THR A 136 -8.84 7.77 -14.60
CA THR A 136 -9.40 8.19 -13.32
C THR A 136 -9.34 7.01 -12.37
N ALA A 137 -8.49 7.09 -11.36
CA ALA A 137 -8.48 6.16 -10.24
C ALA A 137 -9.48 6.62 -9.18
N LYS A 138 -10.39 5.72 -8.83
CA LYS A 138 -11.44 5.87 -7.81
C LYS A 138 -11.13 4.89 -6.67
N PRO A 139 -10.29 5.29 -5.70
CA PRO A 139 -10.01 4.46 -4.54
C PRO A 139 -11.28 4.22 -3.74
N SER A 140 -11.43 3.01 -3.17
CA SER A 140 -12.52 2.74 -2.24
C SER A 140 -12.43 3.69 -1.05
N PHE A 141 -13.62 4.05 -0.54
CA PHE A 141 -13.74 4.94 0.61
C PHE A 141 -12.93 4.44 1.81
N TYR A 142 -12.84 3.12 1.98
CA TYR A 142 -12.06 2.50 3.05
C TYR A 142 -10.72 1.92 2.55
N THR A 143 -9.66 2.14 3.33
CA THR A 143 -8.41 1.38 3.27
C THR A 143 -8.22 0.67 4.60
N PHE A 144 -7.89 -0.62 4.56
CA PHE A 144 -7.61 -1.41 5.75
C PHE A 144 -6.11 -1.65 5.86
N GLY A 145 -5.55 -1.50 7.06
CA GLY A 145 -4.14 -1.73 7.29
C GLY A 145 -3.88 -2.42 8.62
N PHE A 146 -2.71 -3.04 8.72
CA PHE A 146 -2.19 -3.60 9.96
C PHE A 146 -0.67 -3.45 9.97
N GLY A 147 -0.10 -3.41 11.17
CA GLY A 147 1.33 -3.21 11.30
C GLY A 147 1.78 -3.13 12.74
N ALA A 148 2.96 -2.54 12.95
CA ALA A 148 3.48 -2.29 14.28
C ALA A 148 4.20 -0.94 14.36
N TYR A 149 4.14 -0.33 15.54
CA TYR A 149 5.07 0.71 15.96
C TYR A 149 6.22 0.07 16.72
N ILE A 150 7.44 0.48 16.45
CA ILE A 150 8.63 0.06 17.18
C ILE A 150 9.33 1.33 17.62
N GLY A 151 9.49 1.55 18.91
CA GLY A 151 9.95 2.83 19.41
C GLY A 151 10.60 2.78 20.76
N TYR A 152 10.94 3.97 21.24
CA TYR A 152 11.62 4.18 22.51
C TYR A 152 10.95 5.31 23.28
N THR A 153 10.97 5.23 24.61
CA THR A 153 10.35 6.21 25.50
C THR A 153 11.43 7.12 26.09
N PHE A 154 11.28 8.42 25.81
CA PHE A 154 12.04 9.52 26.39
C PHE A 154 11.06 10.41 27.17
N ASP A 155 10.83 10.07 28.43
CA ASP A 155 9.86 10.74 29.31
C ASP A 155 8.47 10.86 28.66
N ALA A 156 8.01 12.09 28.39
CA ALA A 156 6.73 12.33 27.73
C ALA A 156 6.75 11.99 26.23
N LEU A 157 7.91 12.06 25.57
CA LEU A 157 8.08 11.87 24.14
C LEU A 157 8.44 10.42 23.79
N LYS A 158 7.77 9.87 22.78
CA LYS A 158 7.92 8.47 22.36
C LYS A 158 8.09 8.41 20.84
N PRO A 159 9.31 8.65 20.30
CA PRO A 159 9.59 8.46 18.88
C PRO A 159 9.46 6.99 18.50
N TYR A 160 9.00 6.74 17.27
CA TYR A 160 8.83 5.39 16.75
C TYR A 160 9.03 5.32 15.23
N LEU A 161 9.40 4.12 14.79
CA LEU A 161 9.26 3.65 13.42
C LEU A 161 7.91 2.96 13.29
N ARG A 162 7.18 3.26 12.22
CA ARG A 162 5.94 2.61 11.85
C ARG A 162 6.18 1.74 10.64
N LEU A 163 5.76 0.48 10.71
CA LEU A 163 5.79 -0.47 9.61
C LEU A 163 4.40 -1.08 9.46
N GLY A 164 3.98 -1.40 8.25
CA GLY A 164 2.68 -2.02 8.03
C GLY A 164 2.39 -2.41 6.59
N LEU A 165 1.29 -3.13 6.43
CA LEU A 165 0.68 -3.44 5.15
C LEU A 165 -0.69 -2.77 5.11
N ALA A 166 -1.02 -2.20 3.96
CA ALA A 166 -2.33 -1.62 3.71
C ALA A 166 -2.92 -2.22 2.44
N SER A 167 -4.23 -2.40 2.44
CA SER A 167 -5.01 -2.96 1.35
C SER A 167 -6.18 -2.04 1.02
N GLN A 168 -6.35 -1.76 -0.27
CA GLN A 168 -7.42 -0.89 -0.77
C GLN A 168 -7.90 -1.38 -2.11
N ASN A 169 -9.22 -1.42 -2.31
CA ASN A 169 -9.77 -1.65 -3.64
C ASN A 169 -9.76 -0.35 -4.44
N ILE A 170 -9.35 -0.39 -5.70
CA ILE A 170 -9.25 0.81 -6.53
C ILE A 170 -9.90 0.53 -7.88
N GLY A 171 -10.96 1.27 -8.19
CA GLY A 171 -11.56 1.29 -9.50
C GLY A 171 -10.76 2.20 -10.43
N TYR A 172 -10.57 1.77 -11.66
CA TYR A 172 -9.88 2.53 -12.70
C TYR A 172 -10.80 2.69 -13.89
N GLU A 173 -10.99 3.94 -14.31
CA GLU A 173 -11.63 4.28 -15.58
C GLU A 173 -10.57 4.76 -16.55
N PHE A 174 -10.36 4.01 -17.63
CA PHE A 174 -9.45 4.35 -18.72
C PHE A 174 -10.28 4.90 -19.87
N SER A 175 -9.96 6.12 -20.31
CA SER A 175 -10.64 6.76 -21.44
C SER A 175 -9.64 7.16 -22.52
N HIS A 176 -9.98 6.81 -23.76
CA HIS A 176 -9.21 7.19 -24.94
C HIS A 176 -10.18 7.55 -26.07
N GLY A 177 -10.25 8.83 -26.43
CA GLY A 177 -11.28 9.34 -27.35
C GLY A 177 -12.69 9.07 -26.80
N LEU A 178 -13.52 8.40 -27.59
CA LEU A 178 -14.88 8.00 -27.22
C LEU A 178 -14.94 6.67 -26.44
N THR A 179 -13.83 5.92 -26.37
CA THR A 179 -13.80 4.60 -25.76
C THR A 179 -13.50 4.68 -24.27
N ARG A 180 -14.27 3.93 -23.47
CA ARG A 180 -14.11 3.83 -22.02
C ARG A 180 -13.94 2.37 -21.60
N TYR A 181 -13.02 2.12 -20.68
CA TYR A 181 -12.79 0.82 -20.05
C TYR A 181 -12.78 0.99 -18.54
N THR A 182 -13.32 0.01 -17.82
CA THR A 182 -13.35 0.00 -16.36
C THR A 182 -12.65 -1.24 -15.84
N ALA A 183 -11.91 -1.10 -14.75
CA ALA A 183 -11.30 -2.24 -14.06
C ALA A 183 -11.18 -1.97 -12.56
N ASP A 184 -11.58 -2.93 -11.74
CA ASP A 184 -11.37 -2.89 -10.30
C ASP A 184 -10.18 -3.74 -9.91
N LYS A 185 -9.35 -3.24 -9.00
CA LYS A 185 -8.17 -3.97 -8.54
C LYS A 185 -7.92 -3.75 -7.06
N MET A 186 -7.80 -4.86 -6.32
CA MET A 186 -7.27 -4.85 -4.97
C MET A 186 -5.77 -4.55 -5.01
N MET A 187 -5.39 -3.49 -4.31
CA MET A 187 -4.01 -3.01 -4.23
C MET A 187 -3.48 -3.18 -2.82
N HIS A 188 -2.29 -3.77 -2.72
CA HIS A 188 -1.56 -3.88 -1.47
C HIS A 188 -0.35 -2.94 -1.51
N SER A 189 -0.08 -2.29 -0.40
CA SER A 189 1.14 -1.49 -0.19
C SER A 189 1.82 -1.88 1.09
N PHE A 190 3.14 -1.98 1.02
CA PHE A 190 3.97 -1.83 2.20
C PHE A 190 4.05 -0.35 2.55
N CYS A 191 3.84 -0.05 3.82
CA CYS A 191 3.88 1.28 4.40
C CYS A 191 4.95 1.32 5.47
N TRP A 192 5.77 2.36 5.45
CA TRP A 192 6.73 2.63 6.50
C TRP A 192 6.76 4.12 6.81
N GLY A 193 7.20 4.49 7.99
CA GLY A 193 7.20 5.89 8.39
C GLY A 193 7.84 6.11 9.73
N VAL A 194 7.95 7.38 10.10
CA VAL A 194 8.47 7.81 11.39
C VAL A 194 7.45 8.71 12.05
N GLY A 195 7.40 8.67 13.38
CA GLY A 195 6.50 9.52 14.13
C GLY A 195 6.94 9.66 15.57
N ALA A 196 6.18 10.46 16.31
CA ALA A 196 6.35 10.60 17.73
C ALA A 196 5.00 10.72 18.41
N THR A 197 4.89 10.09 19.56
CA THR A 197 3.76 10.27 20.47
C THR A 197 4.22 11.14 21.65
N TYR A 198 3.49 12.21 21.96
CA TYR A 198 3.72 13.08 23.11
C TYR A 198 2.61 12.91 24.15
N GLY A 199 2.98 12.61 25.39
CA GLY A 199 2.02 12.45 26.49
C GLY A 199 1.43 13.79 26.91
N LEU A 200 0.10 13.93 26.82
CA LEU A 200 -0.64 15.11 27.30
C LEU A 200 -1.15 14.90 28.72
N SER A 201 -1.59 13.69 29.04
CA SER A 201 -2.01 13.26 30.38
C SER A 201 -1.71 11.76 30.56
N HIS A 202 -2.13 11.16 31.69
CA HIS A 202 -1.91 9.73 31.96
C HIS A 202 -2.42 8.82 30.82
N ASN A 203 -3.61 9.11 30.28
CA ASN A 203 -4.25 8.25 29.27
C ASN A 203 -4.28 8.88 27.87
N LEU A 204 -4.04 10.19 27.75
CA LEU A 204 -4.15 10.91 26.49
C LEU A 204 -2.77 11.29 25.93
N SER A 205 -2.57 11.09 24.64
CA SER A 205 -1.36 11.50 23.95
C SER A 205 -1.68 12.09 22.58
N LEU A 206 -0.86 13.05 22.15
CA LEU A 206 -0.84 13.53 20.77
C LEU A 206 0.09 12.63 19.96
N ASP A 207 -0.32 12.24 18.76
CA ASP A 207 0.46 11.41 17.85
C ASP A 207 0.62 12.14 16.51
N ALA A 208 1.86 12.28 16.05
CA ALA A 208 2.18 12.86 14.75
C ALA A 208 3.10 11.91 13.98
N SER A 209 2.82 11.68 12.70
CA SER A 209 3.59 10.76 11.88
C SER A 209 3.70 11.19 10.42
N LEU A 210 4.81 10.79 9.80
CA LEU A 210 5.07 10.90 8.37
C LEU A 210 5.18 9.48 7.81
N LEU A 211 4.36 9.18 6.81
CA LEU A 211 4.21 7.83 6.25
C LEU A 211 4.46 7.82 4.76
N PHE A 212 5.25 6.84 4.34
CA PHE A 212 5.54 6.56 2.94
C PHE A 212 4.92 5.22 2.58
N ALA A 213 4.19 5.20 1.47
CA ALA A 213 3.59 4.00 0.91
C ALA A 213 3.94 3.91 -0.57
N SER A 214 4.17 2.69 -1.05
CA SER A 214 4.34 2.43 -2.48
C SER A 214 3.37 1.34 -2.92
N LYS A 215 2.54 1.65 -3.92
CA LYS A 215 1.66 0.69 -4.61
C LYS A 215 2.17 0.50 -6.03
N GLU A 216 2.38 -0.75 -6.43
CA GLU A 216 2.82 -1.08 -7.78
C GLU A 216 1.64 -1.66 -8.59
N GLN A 217 1.29 -0.97 -9.67
CA GLN A 217 0.36 -1.50 -10.66
C GLN A 217 1.15 -2.24 -11.74
N LYS A 218 1.11 -3.58 -11.69
CA LYS A 218 1.51 -4.43 -12.80
C LYS A 218 0.69 -4.12 -14.07
N PRO A 219 1.22 -4.43 -15.27
CA PRO A 219 0.53 -4.16 -16.53
C PRO A 219 -0.89 -4.71 -16.51
N LEU A 220 -1.86 -3.90 -16.95
CA LEU A 220 -3.26 -4.29 -17.00
C LEU A 220 -3.65 -4.49 -18.47
N ILE A 221 -4.17 -5.67 -18.78
CA ILE A 221 -4.72 -5.96 -20.10
C ILE A 221 -6.19 -5.58 -20.05
N LEU A 222 -6.57 -4.56 -20.83
CA LEU A 222 -7.95 -4.17 -21.04
C LEU A 222 -8.46 -4.92 -22.27
N GLN A 223 -9.52 -5.71 -22.10
CA GLN A 223 -10.21 -6.41 -23.18
C GLN A 223 -11.63 -5.88 -23.29
N HIS A 224 -12.10 -5.64 -24.51
CA HIS A 224 -13.48 -5.26 -24.75
C HIS A 224 -14.39 -6.48 -24.54
N GLY A 225 -15.26 -6.42 -23.55
CA GLY A 225 -16.21 -7.49 -23.26
C GLY A 225 -17.44 -7.43 -24.16
N ALA A 226 -17.31 -7.80 -25.43
CA ALA A 226 -18.41 -8.32 -26.27
C ALA A 226 -17.90 -8.71 -27.67
N THR A 227 -18.07 -9.99 -27.99
CA THR A 227 -18.31 -10.60 -29.32
C THR A 227 -17.40 -10.28 -30.51
N SER A 228 -16.76 -11.36 -31.00
CA SER A 228 -16.23 -11.60 -32.35
C SER A 228 -15.03 -10.76 -32.84
N GLY A 229 -13.91 -11.46 -33.01
CA GLY A 229 -12.84 -11.12 -33.96
C GLY A 229 -11.74 -10.22 -33.41
N LEU A 230 -10.56 -10.81 -33.14
CA LEU A 230 -9.18 -10.30 -33.28
C LEU A 230 -8.82 -8.79 -33.07
N PHE A 231 -9.69 -7.95 -32.51
CA PHE A 231 -9.45 -6.53 -32.31
C PHE A 231 -9.14 -6.21 -30.84
N GLY A 232 -7.92 -5.71 -30.65
CA GLY A 232 -7.61 -4.69 -29.64
C GLY A 232 -7.38 -5.16 -28.20
N LYS A 233 -6.46 -6.12 -27.98
CA LYS A 233 -5.86 -6.27 -26.64
C LYS A 233 -5.07 -5.00 -26.33
N VAL A 234 -5.57 -4.14 -25.45
CA VAL A 234 -4.87 -2.93 -25.06
C VAL A 234 -4.13 -3.18 -23.75
N ILE A 235 -2.82 -2.93 -23.73
CA ILE A 235 -1.98 -3.11 -22.55
C ILE A 235 -1.67 -1.74 -21.97
N VAL A 236 -2.13 -1.52 -20.74
CA VAL A 236 -1.78 -0.34 -19.96
C VAL A 236 -0.40 -0.56 -19.34
N ALA A 237 0.50 0.42 -19.53
CA ALA A 237 1.83 0.40 -18.94
C ALA A 237 1.78 0.24 -17.42
N PRO A 238 2.73 -0.48 -16.80
CA PRO A 238 2.82 -0.51 -15.35
C PRO A 238 3.21 0.87 -14.81
N PHE A 239 2.67 1.21 -13.65
CA PHE A 239 3.00 2.44 -12.95
C PHE A 239 3.07 2.21 -11.44
N ARG A 240 3.91 3.00 -10.77
CA ARG A 240 4.05 3.05 -9.32
C ARG A 240 3.32 4.26 -8.79
N ARG A 241 2.55 4.08 -7.71
CA ARG A 241 2.00 5.15 -6.90
C ARG A 241 2.85 5.25 -5.64
N ALA A 242 3.60 6.33 -5.49
CA ALA A 242 4.30 6.66 -4.26
C ALA A 242 3.47 7.70 -3.51
N THR A 243 3.05 7.39 -2.29
CA THR A 243 2.22 8.27 -1.48
C THR A 243 2.98 8.65 -0.22
N THR A 244 2.99 9.95 0.08
CA THR A 244 3.46 10.50 1.35
C THR A 244 2.26 11.04 2.11
N ASN A 245 2.06 10.58 3.35
CA ASN A 245 1.00 11.05 4.23
C ASN A 245 1.62 11.70 5.46
N VAL A 246 1.12 12.87 5.83
CA VAL A 246 1.34 13.48 7.13
C VAL A 246 0.07 13.25 7.94
N SER A 247 0.19 12.73 9.15
CA SER A 247 -0.95 12.45 10.02
C SER A 247 -0.76 13.05 11.40
N VAL A 248 -1.83 13.62 11.95
CA VAL A 248 -1.90 14.06 13.35
C VAL A 248 -3.17 13.51 13.99
N GLY A 249 -3.07 12.99 15.20
CA GLY A 249 -4.20 12.40 15.89
C GLY A 249 -4.04 12.39 17.40
N LEU A 250 -5.14 12.06 18.08
CA LEU A 250 -5.17 11.83 19.51
C LEU A 250 -5.24 10.34 19.79
N ARG A 251 -4.42 9.87 20.72
CA ARG A 251 -4.40 8.50 21.21
C ARG A 251 -4.88 8.46 22.65
N TYR A 252 -5.87 7.61 22.91
CA TYR A 252 -6.30 7.23 24.25
C TYR A 252 -5.77 5.83 24.58
N THR A 253 -5.04 5.69 25.68
CA THR A 253 -4.50 4.42 26.17
C THR A 253 -5.27 3.99 27.41
N PHE A 254 -5.76 2.76 27.42
CA PHE A 254 -6.53 2.20 28.54
C PHE A 254 -5.58 1.64 29.61
N GLY A 255 -5.90 1.92 30.88
CA GLY A 255 -5.16 1.38 32.03
C GLY A 255 -3.73 1.89 32.17
N ALA A 256 -3.46 3.14 31.75
CA ALA A 256 -2.13 3.75 31.79
C ALA A 256 -1.78 4.38 33.15
#